data_AF-A0A1H8DYH7-F1
#
_entry.id   AF-A0A1H8DYH7-F1
#
_cell.length_a   1.000
_cell.length_b   1.000
_cell.length_c   1.000
_cell.angle_alpha   90.00
_cell.angle_beta   90.00
_cell.angle_gamma   90.00
#
_symmetry.space_group_name_H-M   'P 1'
#
loop_
_entity.id
_entity.type
_entity.pdbx_description
1 polymer ?
#
loop_
_entity_poly.entity_id
_entity_poly.type
_entity_poly.pdbx_seq_one_letter_code
_entity_poly.pdbx_strand_id
1 'polypeptide(L)'
;MAKRYFDLSDDVHIAGRWYLGTPTDAAGQEHGSWLFTRGELAQVKGPLRVSLYRPGKVLDFSLADAGAIPIVHARVASLLREFAPEDVQLFPIEIEGQPDPFFLVNVTRLVKCIDDRASEEVEYWMPEDGRPEKTGKYRAVAGMRIDPSKVGDAKVFRTWGWTIALIVSEEIKEALERIGATGTKFKQV
;
A
#
# COMPACT_ATOMS: atom_id res chain seq x y z
N MET A 1 20.76 11.21 11.97
CA MET A 1 19.57 10.72 12.70
C MET A 1 19.22 9.33 12.20
N ALA A 2 18.66 8.45 13.04
CA ALA A 2 18.18 7.15 12.58
C ALA A 2 16.99 7.35 11.61
N LYS A 3 16.97 6.63 10.49
CA LYS A 3 15.83 6.66 9.57
C LYS A 3 14.61 6.05 10.26
N ARG A 4 13.49 6.78 10.28
CA ARG A 4 12.20 6.31 10.80
C ARG A 4 11.29 5.92 9.65
N TYR A 5 10.48 4.90 9.89
CA TYR A 5 9.55 4.33 8.93
C TYR A 5 8.20 4.09 9.58
N PHE A 6 7.16 4.13 8.75
CA PHE A 6 5.77 4.06 9.19
C PHE A 6 4.99 3.14 8.27
N ASP A 7 4.20 2.26 8.87
CA ASP A 7 3.13 1.56 8.17
C ASP A 7 2.01 2.58 7.89
N LEU A 8 1.77 2.82 6.59
CA LEU A 8 0.73 3.67 6.06
C LEU A 8 -0.49 2.82 5.73
N SER A 9 -1.55 3.04 6.48
CA SER A 9 -2.83 2.35 6.35
C SER A 9 -3.98 3.33 6.21
N ASP A 10 -5.17 2.78 5.97
CA ASP A 10 -6.40 3.55 5.94
C ASP A 10 -6.83 4.01 7.34
N ASP A 11 -7.23 5.29 7.44
CA ASP A 11 -7.97 5.75 8.61
C ASP A 11 -9.43 5.31 8.53
N VAL A 12 -9.72 4.16 9.12
CA VAL A 12 -11.05 3.55 9.16
C VAL A 12 -12.03 4.28 10.10
N HIS A 13 -11.55 5.24 10.91
CA HIS A 13 -12.39 5.95 11.88
C HIS A 13 -13.02 7.22 11.31
N ILE A 14 -12.75 7.57 10.05
CA ILE A 14 -13.37 8.72 9.39
C ILE A 14 -14.85 8.43 9.15
N ALA A 15 -15.71 9.18 9.85
CA ALA A 15 -17.15 9.07 9.71
C ALA A 15 -17.60 9.35 8.26
N GLY A 16 -18.42 8.45 7.71
CA GLY A 16 -18.98 8.60 6.37
C GLY A 16 -17.97 8.45 5.23
N ARG A 17 -16.77 7.88 5.46
CA ARG A 17 -15.82 7.60 4.38
C ARG A 17 -16.41 6.69 3.31
N TRP A 18 -15.95 6.86 2.08
CA TRP A 18 -16.20 5.89 1.03
C TRP A 18 -15.44 4.58 1.25
N TYR A 19 -15.86 3.54 0.54
CA TYR A 19 -15.15 2.28 0.43
C TYR A 19 -15.02 1.92 -1.05
N LEU A 20 -13.79 1.73 -1.50
CA LEU A 20 -13.45 1.42 -2.87
C LEU A 20 -13.52 -0.09 -3.10
N GLY A 21 -14.05 -0.49 -4.25
CA GLY A 21 -14.05 -1.88 -4.71
C GLY A 21 -12.73 -2.29 -5.35
N THR A 22 -12.68 -3.51 -5.86
CA THR A 22 -11.49 -4.05 -6.55
C THR A 22 -11.27 -3.32 -7.89
N PRO A 23 -10.04 -2.87 -8.19
CA PRO A 23 -9.70 -2.34 -9.49
C PRO A 23 -9.89 -3.37 -10.63
N THR A 24 -10.54 -2.96 -11.70
CA THR A 24 -10.79 -3.77 -12.91
C THR A 24 -10.21 -3.10 -14.14
N ASP A 25 -9.94 -3.88 -15.18
CA ASP A 25 -9.58 -3.35 -16.49
C ASP A 25 -10.81 -2.91 -17.31
N ALA A 26 -10.56 -2.45 -18.53
CA ALA A 26 -11.62 -2.03 -19.46
C ALA A 26 -12.61 -3.15 -19.83
N ALA A 27 -12.23 -4.44 -19.69
CA ALA A 27 -13.10 -5.59 -19.91
C ALA A 27 -13.89 -6.00 -18.65
N GLY A 28 -13.69 -5.29 -17.53
CA GLY A 28 -14.28 -5.62 -16.24
C GLY A 28 -13.59 -6.80 -15.54
N GLN A 29 -12.41 -7.21 -16.01
CA GLN A 29 -11.64 -8.27 -15.38
C GLN A 29 -10.91 -7.71 -14.17
N GLU A 30 -11.11 -8.35 -13.02
CA GLU A 30 -10.37 -8.06 -11.81
C GLU A 30 -8.90 -8.46 -12.01
N HIS A 31 -8.01 -7.47 -12.00
CA HIS A 31 -6.62 -7.74 -11.71
C HIS A 31 -6.52 -7.89 -10.19
N GLY A 32 -6.40 -9.12 -9.70
CA GLY A 32 -6.31 -9.35 -8.25
C GLY A 32 -5.19 -8.52 -7.62
N SER A 33 -5.37 -8.08 -6.36
CA SER A 33 -4.38 -7.31 -5.56
C SER A 33 -2.96 -7.86 -5.60
N TRP A 34 -2.80 -9.14 -5.88
CA TRP A 34 -1.50 -9.76 -6.08
C TRP A 34 -0.65 -9.03 -7.13
N LEU A 35 -1.21 -8.54 -8.25
CA LEU A 35 -0.41 -7.87 -9.29
C LEU A 35 0.32 -6.63 -8.75
N PHE A 36 -0.33 -5.86 -7.89
CA PHE A 36 0.17 -4.57 -7.40
C PHE A 36 0.86 -4.64 -6.03
N THR A 37 1.00 -5.84 -5.46
CA THR A 37 1.60 -6.05 -4.13
C THR A 37 2.91 -6.84 -4.17
N ARG A 38 3.36 -7.26 -5.37
CA ARG A 38 4.59 -8.05 -5.55
C ARG A 38 5.88 -7.29 -5.29
N GLY A 39 5.85 -5.95 -5.32
CA GLY A 39 7.08 -5.16 -5.27
C GLY A 39 7.89 -5.29 -6.56
N GLU A 40 7.21 -5.34 -7.70
CA GLU A 40 7.79 -5.42 -9.04
C GLU A 40 7.09 -4.41 -9.96
N LEU A 41 7.68 -4.13 -11.13
CA LEU A 41 7.02 -3.33 -12.15
C LEU A 41 5.78 -4.07 -12.67
N ALA A 42 4.63 -3.41 -12.64
CA ALA A 42 3.39 -3.90 -13.21
C ALA A 42 3.23 -3.41 -14.65
N GLN A 43 2.66 -4.26 -15.50
CA GLN A 43 2.19 -3.89 -16.82
C GLN A 43 0.66 -3.96 -16.83
N VAL A 44 0.03 -2.81 -17.04
CA VAL A 44 -1.42 -2.69 -17.13
C VAL A 44 -1.75 -2.26 -18.56
N LYS A 45 -2.71 -2.94 -19.19
CA LYS A 45 -3.18 -2.60 -20.53
C LYS A 45 -4.50 -1.85 -20.43
N GLY A 46 -4.50 -0.60 -20.91
CA GLY A 46 -5.71 0.23 -20.94
C GLY A 46 -6.04 0.89 -19.60
N PRO A 47 -7.15 1.65 -19.55
CA PRO A 47 -7.58 2.36 -18.35
C PRO A 47 -8.09 1.37 -17.30
N LEU A 48 -7.76 1.66 -16.03
CA LEU A 48 -8.30 0.94 -14.88
C LEU A 48 -9.53 1.66 -14.35
N ARG A 49 -10.46 0.89 -13.82
CA ARG A 49 -11.68 1.37 -13.18
C ARG A 49 -11.76 0.86 -11.76
N VAL A 50 -12.28 1.69 -10.87
CA VAL A 50 -12.53 1.32 -9.47
C VAL A 50 -13.98 1.64 -9.16
N SER A 51 -14.73 0.62 -8.75
CA SER A 51 -16.11 0.77 -8.31
C SER A 51 -16.20 1.30 -6.87
N LEU A 52 -17.35 1.83 -6.50
CA LEU A 52 -17.65 2.19 -5.11
C LEU A 52 -18.42 1.06 -4.45
N TYR A 53 -17.82 0.40 -3.46
CA TYR A 53 -18.55 -0.55 -2.62
C TYR A 53 -19.55 0.18 -1.71
N ARG A 54 -19.14 1.35 -1.21
CA ARG A 54 -20.02 2.24 -0.47
C ARG A 54 -19.67 3.70 -0.82
N PRO A 55 -20.63 4.50 -1.33
CA PRO A 55 -20.41 5.92 -1.55
C PRO A 55 -20.19 6.64 -0.21
N GLY A 56 -19.43 7.72 -0.23
CA GLY A 56 -19.14 8.47 0.98
C GLY A 56 -18.22 9.65 0.70
N LYS A 57 -17.65 10.19 1.78
CA LYS A 57 -16.65 11.26 1.72
C LYS A 57 -15.42 10.77 0.95
N VAL A 58 -15.08 11.52 -0.08
CA VAL A 58 -13.87 11.35 -0.89
C VAL A 58 -12.64 11.62 -0.04
N LEU A 59 -11.61 10.76 -0.18
CA LEU A 59 -10.36 10.85 0.57
C LEU A 59 -9.18 10.90 -0.41
N ASP A 60 -8.11 11.60 -0.01
CA ASP A 60 -6.88 11.69 -0.82
C ASP A 60 -6.10 10.37 -0.86
N PHE A 61 -6.29 9.51 0.15
CA PHE A 61 -5.72 8.18 0.25
C PHE A 61 -6.79 7.19 0.69
N SER A 62 -6.85 6.05 0.02
CA SER A 62 -7.67 4.90 0.40
C SER A 62 -7.03 3.60 -0.04
N LEU A 63 -7.21 2.52 0.71
CA LEU A 63 -6.84 1.18 0.32
C LEU A 63 -8.05 0.48 -0.29
N ALA A 64 -7.92 0.09 -1.55
CA ALA A 64 -8.89 -0.72 -2.28
C ALA A 64 -8.56 -2.22 -2.16
N ASP A 65 -9.51 -3.04 -2.65
CA ASP A 65 -9.51 -4.49 -2.48
C ASP A 65 -9.43 -4.87 -0.99
N ALA A 66 -8.85 -6.02 -0.62
CA ALA A 66 -8.63 -6.46 0.76
C ALA A 66 -7.61 -5.62 1.56
N GLY A 67 -7.63 -4.29 1.40
CA GLY A 67 -6.77 -3.33 2.11
C GLY A 67 -5.35 -3.27 1.57
N ALA A 68 -5.12 -3.72 0.34
CA ALA A 68 -3.77 -3.92 -0.18
C ALA A 68 -3.36 -2.89 -1.23
N ILE A 69 -4.31 -2.30 -1.96
CA ILE A 69 -4.00 -1.49 -3.13
C ILE A 69 -4.20 0.00 -2.80
N PRO A 70 -3.14 0.82 -2.80
CA PRO A 70 -3.28 2.25 -2.53
C PRO A 70 -3.88 2.97 -3.74
N ILE A 71 -5.01 3.61 -3.50
CA ILE A 71 -5.68 4.53 -4.42
C ILE A 71 -5.51 5.93 -3.86
N VAL A 72 -4.99 6.83 -4.69
CA VAL A 72 -4.61 8.16 -4.25
C VAL A 72 -5.13 9.24 -5.19
N HIS A 73 -5.51 10.37 -4.62
CA HIS A 73 -5.86 11.57 -5.38
C HIS A 73 -4.60 12.18 -6.03
N ALA A 74 -4.78 12.96 -7.10
CA ALA A 74 -3.71 13.53 -7.92
C ALA A 74 -2.62 14.28 -7.13
N ARG A 75 -2.98 14.95 -6.02
CA ARG A 75 -2.00 15.67 -5.18
C ARG A 75 -1.04 14.72 -4.46
N VAL A 76 -1.55 13.60 -3.96
CA VAL A 76 -0.73 12.56 -3.31
C VAL A 76 0.11 11.84 -4.36
N ALA A 77 -0.48 11.53 -5.53
CA ALA A 77 0.27 10.96 -6.65
C ALA A 77 1.45 11.85 -7.09
N SER A 78 1.23 13.16 -7.15
CA SER A 78 2.28 14.12 -7.52
C SER A 78 3.42 14.15 -6.49
N LEU A 79 3.08 14.14 -5.19
CA LEU A 79 4.05 14.03 -4.10
C LEU A 79 4.86 12.74 -4.19
N LEU A 80 4.22 11.58 -4.37
CA LEU A 80 4.94 10.31 -4.49
C LEU A 80 5.89 10.30 -5.69
N ARG A 81 5.48 10.90 -6.81
CA ARG A 81 6.32 11.03 -8.01
C ARG A 81 7.54 11.92 -7.78
N GLU A 82 7.40 12.97 -6.99
CA GLU A 82 8.50 13.89 -6.67
C GLU A 82 9.48 13.26 -5.68
N PHE A 83 8.96 12.67 -4.60
CA PHE A 83 9.79 12.22 -3.48
C PHE A 83 10.34 10.81 -3.65
N ALA A 84 9.61 9.92 -4.35
CA ALA A 84 9.93 8.50 -4.48
C ALA A 84 9.67 7.94 -5.90
N PRO A 85 10.17 8.58 -6.97
CA PRO A 85 9.88 8.19 -8.36
C PRO A 85 10.30 6.75 -8.70
N GLU A 86 11.38 6.26 -8.09
CA GLU A 86 11.91 4.91 -8.34
C GLU A 86 11.18 3.80 -7.56
N ASP A 87 10.31 4.18 -6.63
CA ASP A 87 9.65 3.25 -5.72
C ASP A 87 8.18 2.98 -6.08
N VAL A 88 7.61 3.79 -6.97
CA VAL A 88 6.20 3.70 -7.36
C VAL A 88 5.98 3.80 -8.86
N GLN A 89 4.99 3.08 -9.37
CA GLN A 89 4.32 3.39 -10.63
C GLN A 89 2.91 3.91 -10.33
N LEU A 90 2.49 4.91 -11.09
CA LEU A 90 1.19 5.55 -10.93
C LEU A 90 0.34 5.25 -12.17
N PHE A 91 -0.75 4.53 -11.98
CA PHE A 91 -1.69 4.20 -13.04
C PHE A 91 -2.93 5.08 -12.89
N PRO A 92 -3.26 5.95 -13.87
CA PRO A 92 -4.51 6.69 -13.85
C PRO A 92 -5.70 5.73 -13.77
N ILE A 93 -6.69 6.08 -12.96
CA ILE A 93 -7.92 5.28 -12.82
C ILE A 93 -9.16 6.16 -12.97
N GLU A 94 -10.26 5.54 -13.37
CA GLU A 94 -11.60 6.13 -13.29
C GLU A 94 -12.29 5.60 -12.04
N ILE A 95 -12.82 6.51 -11.20
CA ILE A 95 -13.69 6.15 -10.08
C ILE A 95 -15.11 6.61 -10.42
N GLU A 96 -16.08 5.71 -10.26
CA GLU A 96 -17.48 6.01 -10.58
C GLU A 96 -17.97 7.25 -9.83
N GLY A 97 -18.52 8.21 -10.58
CA GLY A 97 -19.07 9.45 -10.01
C GLY A 97 -18.04 10.44 -9.45
N GLN A 98 -16.74 10.21 -9.66
CA GLN A 98 -15.70 11.17 -9.30
C GLN A 98 -15.06 11.81 -10.53
N PRO A 99 -15.16 13.14 -10.68
CA PRO A 99 -14.53 13.84 -11.79
C PRO A 99 -13.04 14.13 -11.56
N ASP A 100 -12.58 14.11 -10.30
CA ASP A 100 -11.20 14.41 -9.95
C ASP A 100 -10.26 13.26 -10.36
N PRO A 101 -8.99 13.53 -10.72
CA PRO A 101 -8.07 12.48 -11.13
C PRO A 101 -7.56 11.67 -9.94
N PHE A 102 -7.69 10.35 -10.04
CA PHE A 102 -7.14 9.38 -9.09
C PHE A 102 -6.14 8.45 -9.75
N PHE A 103 -5.28 7.85 -8.94
CA PHE A 103 -4.24 6.94 -9.37
C PHE A 103 -4.20 5.72 -8.46
N LEU A 104 -4.03 4.55 -9.07
CA LEU A 104 -3.56 3.36 -8.39
C LEU A 104 -2.03 3.45 -8.25
N VAL A 105 -1.54 3.19 -7.05
CA VAL A 105 -0.10 3.16 -6.75
C VAL A 105 0.38 1.72 -6.74
N ASN A 106 1.18 1.34 -7.73
CA ASN A 106 1.96 0.11 -7.66
C ASN A 106 3.29 0.42 -6.97
N VAL A 107 3.56 -0.26 -5.85
CA VAL A 107 4.85 -0.12 -5.15
C VAL A 107 5.82 -1.15 -5.72
N THR A 108 6.96 -0.68 -6.20
CA THR A 108 7.92 -1.48 -7.00
C THR A 108 9.09 -2.02 -6.16
N ARG A 109 9.07 -1.78 -4.84
CA ARG A 109 10.11 -2.23 -3.91
C ARG A 109 9.57 -3.27 -2.95
N LEU A 110 10.20 -4.45 -2.94
CA LEU A 110 10.00 -5.49 -1.94
C LEU A 110 11.25 -5.62 -1.05
N VAL A 111 11.11 -5.39 0.25
CA VAL A 111 12.26 -5.29 1.16
C VAL A 111 12.14 -6.30 2.30
N LYS A 112 13.15 -7.16 2.48
CA LYS A 112 13.24 -8.11 3.59
C LYS A 112 13.84 -7.44 4.83
N CYS A 113 13.02 -6.63 5.51
CA CYS A 113 13.45 -5.80 6.64
C CYS A 113 12.72 -6.05 7.96
N ILE A 114 11.67 -6.89 8.01
CA ILE A 114 11.01 -7.20 9.28
C ILE A 114 12.04 -7.80 10.26
N ASP A 115 12.03 -7.28 11.48
CA ASP A 115 12.81 -7.79 12.59
C ASP A 115 11.91 -8.67 13.46
N ASP A 116 12.03 -9.97 13.27
CA ASP A 116 11.25 -10.97 14.00
C ASP A 116 11.42 -10.88 15.51
N ARG A 117 12.60 -10.45 16.00
CA ARG A 117 12.90 -10.40 17.44
C ARG A 117 12.35 -9.13 18.09
N ALA A 118 12.31 -8.04 17.34
CA ALA A 118 11.78 -6.77 17.82
C ALA A 118 10.26 -6.66 17.66
N SER A 119 9.66 -7.47 16.78
CA SER A 119 8.20 -7.57 16.61
C SER A 119 7.56 -8.29 17.80
N GLU A 120 6.31 -7.94 18.12
CA GLU A 120 5.60 -8.54 19.26
C GLU A 120 5.29 -10.02 19.05
N GLU A 121 4.87 -10.38 17.84
CA GLU A 121 4.56 -11.77 17.46
C GLU A 121 4.83 -11.98 15.98
N VAL A 122 5.43 -13.11 15.65
CA VAL A 122 5.69 -13.54 14.28
C VAL A 122 5.39 -15.02 14.15
N GLU A 123 4.44 -15.35 13.29
CA GLU A 123 4.14 -16.72 12.90
C GLU A 123 4.57 -16.97 11.46
N TYR A 124 5.05 -18.18 11.20
CA TYR A 124 5.40 -18.65 9.86
C TYR A 124 4.46 -19.76 9.42
N TRP A 125 4.24 -19.86 8.11
CA TRP A 125 3.66 -21.07 7.53
C TRP A 125 4.67 -22.21 7.63
N MET A 126 4.27 -23.28 8.30
CA MET A 126 5.08 -24.48 8.48
C MET A 126 4.69 -25.55 7.45
N PRO A 127 5.56 -26.54 7.15
CA PRO A 127 5.22 -27.64 6.25
C PRO A 127 3.92 -28.37 6.65
N GLU A 128 3.68 -28.51 7.95
CA GLU A 128 2.54 -29.20 8.53
C GLU A 128 1.20 -28.48 8.29
N ASP A 129 1.21 -27.19 7.95
CA ASP A 129 0.01 -26.40 7.64
C ASP A 129 -0.60 -26.76 6.25
N GLY A 130 0.06 -27.62 5.48
CA GLY A 130 -0.48 -28.12 4.20
C GLY A 130 -0.55 -27.06 3.09
N ARG A 131 0.27 -26.00 3.17
CA ARG A 131 0.37 -24.92 2.15
C ARG A 131 1.79 -24.73 1.64
N PRO A 132 2.30 -25.64 0.77
CA PRO A 132 3.69 -25.64 0.32
C PRO A 132 4.15 -24.32 -0.32
N GLU A 133 3.25 -23.61 -1.00
CA GLU A 133 3.52 -22.32 -1.66
C GLU A 133 3.72 -21.15 -0.69
N LYS A 134 3.32 -21.33 0.57
CA LYS A 134 3.43 -20.33 1.64
C LYS A 134 4.50 -20.69 2.67
N THR A 135 4.92 -21.95 2.75
CA THR A 135 5.93 -22.42 3.72
C THR A 135 7.15 -21.50 3.75
N GLY A 136 7.54 -21.07 4.95
CA GLY A 136 8.65 -20.14 5.18
C GLY A 136 8.34 -18.66 4.95
N LYS A 137 7.10 -18.30 4.60
CA LYS A 137 6.61 -16.91 4.61
C LYS A 137 5.84 -16.62 5.90
N TYR A 138 5.67 -15.34 6.19
CA TYR A 138 4.88 -14.88 7.33
C TYR A 138 3.42 -15.33 7.18
N ARG A 139 2.88 -15.90 8.27
CA ARG A 139 1.48 -16.25 8.47
C ARG A 139 0.74 -15.16 9.23
N ALA A 140 1.37 -14.61 10.26
CA ALA A 140 0.88 -13.49 11.03
C ALA A 140 2.07 -12.67 11.55
N VAL A 141 1.91 -11.34 11.60
CA VAL A 141 2.87 -10.42 12.21
C VAL A 141 2.09 -9.42 13.07
N ALA A 142 2.30 -9.43 14.38
CA ALA A 142 1.75 -8.46 15.31
C ALA A 142 2.84 -7.54 15.83
N GLY A 143 2.49 -6.28 16.12
CA GLY A 143 3.45 -5.29 16.60
C GLY A 143 4.69 -5.14 15.72
N MET A 144 4.52 -5.26 14.39
CA MET A 144 5.61 -5.32 13.41
C MET A 144 6.67 -4.26 13.65
N ARG A 145 7.92 -4.71 13.75
CA ARG A 145 9.12 -3.88 13.73
C ARG A 145 9.97 -4.19 12.51
N ILE A 146 10.64 -3.16 11.99
CA ILE A 146 11.62 -3.35 10.92
C ILE A 146 13.02 -2.94 11.39
N ASP A 147 14.03 -3.51 10.74
CA ASP A 147 15.42 -3.11 10.84
C ASP A 147 15.73 -2.07 9.73
N PRO A 148 15.86 -0.77 10.07
CA PRO A 148 16.09 0.28 9.10
C PRO A 148 17.39 0.11 8.30
N SER A 149 18.37 -0.64 8.82
CA SER A 149 19.64 -0.88 8.13
C SER A 149 19.48 -1.74 6.86
N LYS A 150 18.39 -2.53 6.79
CA LYS A 150 18.07 -3.40 5.65
C LYS A 150 17.25 -2.71 4.55
N VAL A 151 16.77 -1.48 4.79
CA VAL A 151 15.86 -0.79 3.86
C VAL A 151 16.60 -0.14 2.68
N GLY A 152 17.87 0.21 2.88
CA GLY A 152 18.65 0.90 1.84
C GLY A 152 18.17 2.32 1.62
N ASP A 153 17.89 2.67 0.37
CA ASP A 153 17.44 4.00 -0.10
C ASP A 153 15.93 4.11 -0.33
N ALA A 154 15.18 3.00 -0.23
CA ALA A 154 13.74 2.99 -0.44
C ALA A 154 13.00 3.93 0.54
N LYS A 155 12.08 4.72 -0.02
CA LYS A 155 11.20 5.64 0.69
C LYS A 155 9.75 5.16 0.72
N VAL A 156 9.34 4.35 -0.25
CA VAL A 156 8.04 3.66 -0.28
C VAL A 156 8.27 2.20 -0.66
N PHE A 157 7.83 1.25 0.16
CA PHE A 157 8.08 -0.17 -0.12
C PHE A 157 7.07 -1.09 0.55
N ARG A 158 7.03 -2.34 0.07
CA ARG A 158 6.35 -3.46 0.73
C ARG A 158 7.35 -4.33 1.46
N THR A 159 6.94 -4.93 2.56
CA THR A 159 7.79 -5.89 3.27
C THR A 159 7.76 -7.26 2.58
N TRP A 160 8.91 -7.92 2.52
CA TRP A 160 8.99 -9.30 2.02
C TRP A 160 8.22 -10.24 2.94
N GLY A 161 7.44 -11.16 2.35
CA GLY A 161 6.67 -12.15 3.08
C GLY A 161 5.38 -11.61 3.74
N TRP A 162 5.27 -10.30 3.95
CA TRP A 162 4.10 -9.62 4.52
C TRP A 162 3.69 -8.40 3.66
N THR A 163 3.37 -8.68 2.40
CA THR A 163 3.19 -7.65 1.34
C THR A 163 1.99 -6.72 1.54
N ILE A 164 1.11 -7.02 2.50
CA ILE A 164 0.00 -6.14 2.87
C ILE A 164 0.50 -4.83 3.50
N ALA A 165 1.63 -4.86 4.19
CA ALA A 165 2.21 -3.67 4.82
C ALA A 165 2.76 -2.70 3.77
N LEU A 166 2.31 -1.44 3.83
CA LEU A 166 2.80 -0.36 2.99
C LEU A 166 3.67 0.55 3.85
N ILE A 167 4.99 0.46 3.66
CA ILE A 167 5.92 1.23 4.48
C ILE A 167 6.35 2.49 3.76
N VAL A 168 6.30 3.60 4.48
CA VAL A 168 6.79 4.89 4.01
C VAL A 168 7.85 5.45 4.96
N SER A 169 8.83 6.14 4.39
CA SER A 169 9.81 6.91 5.17
C SER A 169 9.16 8.09 5.87
N GLU A 170 9.82 8.59 6.92
CA GLU A 170 9.40 9.82 7.61
C GLU A 170 9.21 11.01 6.66
N GLU A 171 10.08 11.18 5.66
CA GLU A 171 9.98 12.27 4.71
C GLU A 171 8.65 12.25 3.93
N ILE A 172 8.21 11.05 3.50
CA ILE A 172 6.92 10.87 2.84
C ILE A 172 5.76 11.14 3.82
N LYS A 173 5.84 10.62 5.05
CA LYS A 173 4.83 10.88 6.08
C LYS A 173 4.65 12.37 6.32
N GLU A 174 5.75 13.09 6.59
CA GLU A 174 5.72 14.53 6.87
C GLU A 174 5.20 15.33 5.67
N ALA A 175 5.54 14.92 4.45
CA ALA A 175 5.03 15.56 3.25
C ALA A 175 3.51 15.35 3.09
N LEU A 176 2.99 14.15 3.37
CA LEU A 176 1.56 13.86 3.36
C LEU A 176 0.80 14.66 4.43
N GLU A 177 1.35 14.76 5.63
CA GLU A 177 0.79 15.57 6.72
C GLU A 177 0.80 17.06 6.36
N ARG A 178 1.88 17.56 5.75
CA ARG A 178 2.01 18.97 5.34
C ARG A 178 0.97 19.39 4.31
N ILE A 179 0.61 18.51 3.37
CA ILE A 179 -0.46 18.79 2.40
C ILE A 179 -1.86 18.51 2.95
N GLY A 180 -1.97 18.05 4.20
CA GLY A 180 -3.23 17.69 4.84
C GLY A 180 -3.94 16.53 4.14
N ALA A 181 -3.18 15.54 3.66
CA ALA A 181 -3.75 14.38 2.96
C ALA A 181 -4.77 13.65 3.85
N THR A 182 -5.99 13.47 3.33
CA THR A 182 -7.07 12.79 4.06
C THR A 182 -7.03 11.28 3.86
N GLY A 183 -7.48 10.50 4.86
CA GLY A 183 -7.58 9.04 4.78
C GLY A 183 -6.32 8.28 5.19
N THR A 184 -5.22 8.96 5.49
CA THR A 184 -3.95 8.33 5.92
C THR A 184 -3.91 8.07 7.42
N LYS A 185 -3.46 6.88 7.82
CA LYS A 185 -3.09 6.53 9.20
C LYS A 185 -1.66 6.00 9.24
N PHE A 186 -0.84 6.54 10.13
CA PHE A 186 0.56 6.14 10.27
C PHE A 186 0.81 5.44 11.59
N LYS A 187 1.48 4.29 11.55
CA LYS A 187 2.01 3.60 12.73
C LYS A 187 3.51 3.40 12.57
N GLN A 188 4.30 3.86 13.53
CA GLN A 188 5.74 3.65 13.48
C GLN A 188 6.09 2.16 13.60
N VAL A 189 6.98 1.69 12.74
CA VAL A 189 7.50 0.32 12.68
C VAL A 189 9.01 0.29 12.89
#